data_AF-A0A3A0BXS7-F1
#
_entry.id   AF-A0A3A0BXS7-F1
#
_cell.length_a   1.000
_cell.length_b   1.000
_cell.length_c   1.000
_cell.angle_alpha   90.00
_cell.angle_beta   90.00
_cell.angle_gamma   90.00
#
_symmetry.space_group_name_H-M   'P 1'
#
loop_
_entity.id
_entity.type
_entity.pdbx_description
1 polymer ?
#
loop_
_entity_poly.entity_id
_entity_poly.type
_entity_poly.pdbx_seq_one_letter_code
_entity_poly.pdbx_strand_id
1 'polypeptide(L)'
;MNARFATTRDLIRLNMDLAYAIMLTTASRRRHGPRRSQWPWWFESIEQLMARSLPGVDDVLVDEIRAPLDRATRLPLWPRVGIQQVEVNGLPAEWISARSPNDRVILFLHGGGYVSGSPRTHRTLTAELANVTQGRVLAPAYRLAPEATYPAALEDAWGVYWWLLDQGVPPSRIVVMGDSAGGGLTIALLLALRDAGLPLPAGAAGLSPWVDLAMTGATLQANAPTDYINENVLRASARMYLDGRCPQETPLASPLYADLRGLPPLLIQAGSAEMLLDDALRLAEAAQAAGVDTTLEVWDDMIHVWHFFYRIAPGARQAVDHIAGFVARLVPVAPAQLQWPKPRARKRVPKWLRRRK
;
A
#
# COMPACT_ATOMS: atom_id res chain seq x y z
N MET A 1 -14.75 0.20 -15.46
CA MET A 1 -15.05 1.43 -16.23
C MET A 1 -13.93 1.68 -17.25
N ASN A 2 -14.26 2.16 -18.45
CA ASN A 2 -13.22 2.55 -19.42
C ASN A 2 -12.46 3.78 -18.94
N ALA A 3 -11.17 3.59 -18.69
CA ALA A 3 -10.21 4.60 -18.29
C ALA A 3 -10.12 5.72 -19.33
N ARG A 4 -10.68 6.91 -19.05
CA ARG A 4 -10.36 8.11 -19.82
C ARG A 4 -8.91 8.53 -19.51
N PHE A 5 -8.11 8.75 -20.55
CA PHE A 5 -6.81 9.40 -20.43
C PHE A 5 -6.98 10.90 -20.11
N ALA A 6 -5.90 11.55 -19.66
CA ALA A 6 -5.95 12.97 -19.31
C ALA A 6 -6.36 13.82 -20.53
N THR A 7 -7.37 14.66 -20.35
CA THR A 7 -7.77 15.64 -21.36
C THR A 7 -6.80 16.82 -21.38
N THR A 8 -6.79 17.62 -22.45
CA THR A 8 -6.01 18.88 -22.49
C THR A 8 -6.33 19.79 -21.30
N ARG A 9 -7.59 19.83 -20.85
CA ARG A 9 -8.02 20.58 -19.67
C ARG A 9 -7.45 20.02 -18.37
N ASP A 10 -7.37 18.69 -18.23
CA ASP A 10 -6.74 18.06 -17.06
C ASP A 10 -5.24 18.37 -17.01
N LEU A 11 -4.55 18.31 -18.16
CA LEU A 11 -3.13 18.62 -18.28
C LEU A 11 -2.83 20.10 -17.99
N ILE A 12 -3.64 21.03 -18.50
CA ILE A 12 -3.54 22.46 -18.17
C ILE A 12 -3.71 22.67 -16.66
N ARG A 13 -4.71 22.05 -16.03
CA ARG A 13 -4.93 22.16 -14.58
C ARG A 13 -3.73 21.63 -13.80
N LEU A 14 -3.24 20.43 -14.12
CA LEU A 14 -2.07 19.84 -13.48
C LEU A 14 -0.82 20.73 -13.60
N ASN A 15 -0.60 21.31 -14.78
CA ASN A 15 0.52 22.24 -15.01
C ASN A 15 0.37 23.53 -14.18
N MET A 16 -0.84 24.07 -14.03
CA MET A 16 -1.11 25.23 -13.17
C MET A 16 -0.89 24.90 -11.68
N ASP A 17 -1.40 23.76 -11.21
CA ASP A 17 -1.24 23.30 -9.84
C ASP A 17 0.25 23.07 -9.51
N LEU A 18 1.02 22.45 -10.42
CA LEU A 18 2.47 22.26 -10.32
C LEU A 18 3.24 23.59 -10.33
N ALA A 19 2.93 24.50 -11.26
CA ALA A 19 3.57 25.82 -11.32
C ALA A 19 3.35 26.62 -10.03
N TYR A 20 2.14 26.53 -9.45
CA TYR A 20 1.82 27.17 -8.18
C TYR A 20 2.57 26.53 -6.99
N ALA A 21 2.66 25.19 -6.93
CA ALA A 21 3.45 24.49 -5.91
C ALA A 21 4.95 24.86 -5.99
N ILE A 22 5.49 24.99 -7.20
CA ILE A 22 6.85 25.50 -7.48
C ILE A 22 7.05 26.93 -6.95
N MET A 23 6.09 27.84 -7.21
CA MET A 23 6.16 29.22 -6.73
C MET A 23 6.14 29.29 -5.20
N LEU A 24 5.23 28.55 -4.56
CA LEU A 24 5.14 28.47 -3.09
C LEU A 24 6.42 27.90 -2.47
N THR A 25 6.93 26.79 -3.00
CA THR A 25 8.19 26.17 -2.53
C THR A 25 9.36 27.13 -2.64
N THR A 26 9.46 27.86 -3.76
CA THR A 26 10.52 28.85 -3.99
C THR A 26 10.41 30.05 -3.03
N ALA A 27 9.20 30.53 -2.76
CA ALA A 27 8.96 31.61 -1.80
C ALA A 27 9.24 31.17 -0.36
N SER A 28 8.78 29.96 0.02
CA SER A 28 9.04 29.34 1.33
C SER A 28 10.55 29.19 1.58
N ARG A 29 11.28 28.55 0.65
CA ARG A 29 12.72 28.34 0.76
C ARG A 29 13.52 29.62 0.91
N ARG A 30 13.13 30.71 0.21
CA ARG A 30 13.77 32.02 0.35
C ARG A 30 13.56 32.66 1.72
N ARG A 31 12.47 32.32 2.43
CA ARG A 31 12.10 32.92 3.72
C ARG A 31 12.51 32.06 4.93
N HIS A 32 12.50 30.74 4.78
CA HIS A 32 12.61 29.79 5.89
C HIS A 32 13.67 28.69 5.67
N GLY A 33 14.30 28.62 4.50
CA GLY A 33 15.11 27.46 4.10
C GLY A 33 14.25 26.27 3.65
N PRO A 34 14.87 25.13 3.29
CA PRO A 34 14.16 23.91 2.91
C PRO A 34 13.47 23.28 4.13
N ARG A 35 12.31 22.65 3.93
CA ARG A 35 11.56 21.96 5.02
C ARG A 35 12.37 20.84 5.69
N ARG A 36 13.21 20.17 4.90
CA ARG A 36 14.16 19.14 5.33
C ARG A 36 15.51 19.40 4.65
N SER A 37 16.61 19.15 5.35
CA SER A 37 17.95 19.55 4.88
C SER A 37 18.38 18.82 3.60
N GLN A 38 17.98 17.55 3.42
CA GLN A 38 18.36 16.76 2.24
C GLN A 38 17.41 16.95 1.05
N TRP A 39 16.26 17.63 1.21
CA TRP A 39 15.28 17.75 0.14
C TRP A 39 15.80 18.63 -1.01
N PRO A 40 15.93 18.09 -2.23
CA PRO A 40 16.11 18.93 -3.39
C PRO A 40 14.82 19.72 -3.66
N TRP A 41 14.94 20.92 -4.23
CA TRP A 41 13.82 21.84 -4.45
C TRP A 41 12.64 21.22 -5.23
N TRP A 42 12.94 20.30 -6.16
CA TRP A 42 11.91 19.63 -6.95
C TRP A 42 11.08 18.63 -6.11
N PHE A 43 11.68 18.01 -5.09
CA PHE A 43 10.99 17.02 -4.24
C PHE A 43 10.04 17.73 -3.28
N GLU A 44 10.49 18.83 -2.65
CA GLU A 44 9.60 19.70 -1.85
C GLU A 44 8.45 20.26 -2.71
N SER A 45 8.71 20.59 -3.98
CA SER A 45 7.65 21.04 -4.91
C SER A 45 6.62 19.95 -5.23
N ILE A 46 7.02 18.67 -5.24
CA ILE A 46 6.11 17.53 -5.45
C ILE A 46 5.31 17.24 -4.19
N GLU A 47 5.94 17.22 -3.00
CA GLU A 47 5.23 17.11 -1.71
C GLU A 47 4.20 18.23 -1.58
N GLN A 48 4.62 19.49 -1.81
CA GLN A 48 3.76 20.66 -1.75
C GLN A 48 2.58 20.60 -2.74
N LEU A 49 2.74 19.94 -3.90
CA LEU A 49 1.66 19.68 -4.87
C LEU A 49 0.68 18.60 -4.37
N MET A 50 1.20 17.52 -3.75
CA MET A 50 0.38 16.44 -3.21
C MET A 50 -0.42 16.89 -1.99
N ALA A 51 0.20 17.59 -1.04
CA ALA A 51 -0.45 18.11 0.17
C ALA A 51 -1.64 19.02 -0.19
N ARG A 52 -1.46 19.87 -1.22
CA ARG A 52 -2.51 20.75 -1.76
C ARG A 52 -3.59 20.04 -2.59
N SER A 53 -3.33 18.79 -2.99
CA SER A 53 -4.30 17.99 -3.72
C SER A 53 -5.30 17.29 -2.80
N LEU A 54 -4.96 17.10 -1.52
CA LEU A 54 -5.86 16.57 -0.51
C LEU A 54 -6.78 17.66 0.08
N PRO A 55 -7.99 17.31 0.53
CA PRO A 55 -8.87 18.23 1.26
C PRO A 55 -8.26 18.62 2.61
N GLY A 56 -8.52 19.86 3.04
CA GLY A 56 -7.95 20.47 4.26
C GLY A 56 -8.97 20.86 5.33
N VAL A 57 -10.20 20.36 5.25
CA VAL A 57 -11.32 20.67 6.17
C VAL A 57 -11.68 19.46 7.04
N ASP A 58 -12.46 19.66 8.09
CA ASP A 58 -12.78 18.59 9.06
C ASP A 58 -13.86 17.60 8.56
N ASP A 59 -14.84 18.10 7.80
CA ASP A 59 -15.94 17.33 7.20
C ASP A 59 -15.59 16.79 5.80
N VAL A 60 -14.51 16.02 5.71
CA VAL A 60 -14.03 15.49 4.43
C VAL A 60 -15.01 14.49 3.80
N LEU A 61 -15.51 14.80 2.60
CA LEU A 61 -16.35 13.88 1.82
C LEU A 61 -15.49 12.81 1.12
N VAL A 62 -16.01 11.58 1.02
CA VAL A 62 -15.26 10.44 0.42
C VAL A 62 -14.78 10.71 -1.00
N ASP A 63 -15.58 11.42 -1.81
CA ASP A 63 -15.21 11.76 -3.19
C ASP A 63 -14.04 12.75 -3.25
N GLU A 64 -13.86 13.59 -2.23
CA GLU A 64 -12.70 14.51 -2.13
C GLU A 64 -11.41 13.76 -1.80
N ILE A 65 -11.49 12.65 -1.04
CA ILE A 65 -10.36 11.75 -0.78
C ILE A 65 -9.99 10.94 -2.05
N ARG A 66 -11.00 10.49 -2.81
CA ARG A 66 -10.80 9.67 -4.02
C ARG A 66 -10.26 10.47 -5.21
N ALA A 67 -10.78 11.68 -5.43
CA ALA A 67 -10.53 12.44 -6.64
C ALA A 67 -9.04 12.71 -6.98
N PRO A 68 -8.10 12.94 -6.03
CA PRO A 68 -6.67 13.13 -6.31
C PRO A 68 -6.02 11.88 -6.92
N LEU A 69 -6.22 10.72 -6.29
CA LEU A 69 -5.71 9.43 -6.77
C LEU A 69 -6.33 9.07 -8.13
N ASP A 70 -7.63 9.27 -8.31
CA ASP A 70 -8.32 9.02 -9.58
C ASP A 70 -7.80 9.92 -10.72
N ARG A 71 -7.46 11.18 -10.43
CA ARG A 71 -6.79 12.07 -11.41
C ARG A 71 -5.42 11.54 -11.79
N ALA A 72 -4.61 11.07 -10.83
CA ALA A 72 -3.28 10.52 -11.11
C ALA A 72 -3.32 9.33 -12.08
N THR A 73 -4.35 8.49 -12.03
CA THR A 73 -4.51 7.35 -12.97
C THR A 73 -4.56 7.74 -14.45
N ARG A 74 -4.91 8.99 -14.77
CA ARG A 74 -5.08 9.48 -16.13
C ARG A 74 -3.76 9.69 -16.87
N LEU A 75 -2.63 9.69 -16.15
CA LEU A 75 -1.29 9.81 -16.68
C LEU A 75 -0.69 8.39 -16.88
N PRO A 76 -0.32 7.97 -18.10
CA PRO A 76 0.22 6.64 -18.38
C PRO A 76 1.71 6.53 -17.99
N LEU A 77 2.02 6.69 -16.71
CA LEU A 77 3.40 6.77 -16.21
C LEU A 77 4.04 5.40 -15.90
N TRP A 78 3.26 4.32 -15.84
CA TRP A 78 3.77 2.97 -15.54
C TRP A 78 4.69 2.42 -16.66
N PRO A 79 5.68 1.55 -16.35
CA PRO A 79 6.55 0.94 -17.35
C PRO A 79 5.78 -0.03 -18.27
N ARG A 80 6.39 -0.45 -19.39
CA ARG A 80 5.79 -1.45 -20.29
C ARG A 80 5.85 -2.84 -19.66
N VAL A 81 4.71 -3.31 -19.17
CA VAL A 81 4.50 -4.63 -18.55
C VAL A 81 3.28 -5.32 -19.17
N GLY A 82 3.19 -6.64 -19.04
CA GLY A 82 1.97 -7.37 -19.35
C GLY A 82 0.90 -7.05 -18.30
N ILE A 83 -0.29 -6.62 -18.73
CA ILE A 83 -1.44 -6.37 -17.84
C ILE A 83 -2.61 -7.21 -18.34
N GLN A 84 -3.11 -8.10 -17.50
CA GLN A 84 -4.29 -8.89 -17.75
C GLN A 84 -5.35 -8.58 -16.68
N GLN A 85 -6.53 -8.13 -17.11
CA GLN A 85 -7.69 -8.03 -16.24
C GLN A 85 -8.19 -9.44 -15.90
N VAL A 86 -8.55 -9.68 -14.64
CA VAL A 86 -9.10 -10.95 -14.15
C VAL A 86 -10.19 -10.66 -13.12
N GLU A 87 -11.14 -11.56 -12.95
CA GLU A 87 -12.11 -11.51 -11.87
C GLU A 87 -11.78 -12.59 -10.83
N VAL A 88 -11.62 -12.19 -9.58
CA VAL A 88 -11.31 -13.07 -8.45
C VAL A 88 -12.49 -13.07 -7.50
N ASN A 89 -13.27 -14.16 -7.52
CA ASN A 89 -14.49 -14.32 -6.69
C ASN A 89 -15.53 -13.18 -6.83
N GLY A 90 -15.62 -12.53 -7.99
CA GLY A 90 -16.48 -11.36 -8.22
C GLY A 90 -15.80 -10.00 -8.05
N LEU A 91 -14.54 -9.98 -7.58
CA LEU A 91 -13.74 -8.76 -7.46
C LEU A 91 -12.91 -8.54 -8.74
N PRO A 92 -12.97 -7.36 -9.37
CA PRO A 92 -12.01 -7.00 -10.42
C PRO A 92 -10.58 -6.99 -9.87
N ALA A 93 -9.64 -7.53 -10.63
CA ALA A 93 -8.22 -7.53 -10.29
C ALA A 93 -7.34 -7.44 -11.54
N GLU A 94 -6.08 -7.02 -11.34
CA GLU A 94 -5.08 -6.97 -12.39
C GLU A 94 -3.95 -7.95 -12.08
N TRP A 95 -3.64 -8.82 -13.04
CA TRP A 95 -2.33 -9.45 -13.13
C TRP A 95 -1.38 -8.51 -13.87
N ILE A 96 -0.31 -8.09 -13.20
CA ILE A 96 0.79 -7.33 -13.77
C ILE A 96 2.01 -8.26 -13.82
N SER A 97 2.72 -8.31 -14.95
CA SER A 97 3.84 -9.25 -15.16
C SER A 97 4.99 -8.62 -15.95
N ALA A 98 6.22 -8.99 -15.57
CA ALA A 98 7.38 -8.80 -16.41
C ALA A 98 7.22 -9.53 -17.77
N ARG A 99 8.10 -9.23 -18.74
CA ARG A 99 8.03 -9.85 -20.08
C ARG A 99 8.17 -11.38 -20.08
N SER A 100 8.97 -11.91 -19.14
CA SER A 100 9.24 -13.34 -18.97
C SER A 100 9.20 -13.68 -17.48
N PRO A 101 8.00 -13.74 -16.86
CA PRO A 101 7.90 -13.85 -15.42
C PRO A 101 8.31 -15.24 -14.93
N ASN A 102 9.03 -15.28 -13.82
CA ASN A 102 9.24 -16.49 -13.02
C ASN A 102 7.96 -16.87 -12.24
N ASP A 103 8.10 -17.78 -11.28
CA ASP A 103 7.01 -18.34 -10.47
C ASP A 103 6.76 -17.58 -9.16
N ARG A 104 7.41 -16.43 -8.92
CA ARG A 104 7.12 -15.53 -7.78
C ARG A 104 5.77 -14.84 -7.99
N VAL A 105 4.98 -14.81 -6.93
CA VAL A 105 3.71 -14.08 -6.88
C VAL A 105 3.74 -13.06 -5.75
N ILE A 106 3.42 -11.82 -6.08
CA ILE A 106 3.12 -10.77 -5.09
C ILE A 106 1.61 -10.57 -5.08
N LEU A 107 0.97 -10.75 -3.93
CA LEU A 107 -0.38 -10.23 -3.70
C LEU A 107 -0.24 -8.79 -3.21
N PHE A 108 -0.54 -7.80 -4.06
CA PHE A 108 -0.38 -6.39 -3.72
C PHE A 108 -1.72 -5.76 -3.31
N LEU A 109 -1.81 -5.39 -2.03
CA LEU A 109 -2.94 -4.72 -1.42
C LEU A 109 -2.65 -3.23 -1.39
N HIS A 110 -3.41 -2.44 -2.14
CA HIS A 110 -3.09 -1.03 -2.37
C HIS A 110 -3.37 -0.12 -1.17
N GLY A 111 -2.70 1.02 -1.09
CA GLY A 111 -3.02 2.11 -0.17
C GLY A 111 -4.23 2.94 -0.58
N GLY A 112 -4.49 4.01 0.17
CA GLY A 112 -5.65 4.89 0.00
C GLY A 112 -6.63 4.93 1.19
N GLY A 113 -6.15 4.63 2.41
CA GLY A 113 -6.93 4.81 3.64
C GLY A 113 -8.14 3.88 3.80
N TYR A 114 -8.20 2.74 3.10
CA TYR A 114 -9.39 1.88 2.97
C TYR A 114 -10.62 2.53 2.30
N VAL A 115 -10.56 3.81 1.93
CA VAL A 115 -11.67 4.57 1.32
C VAL A 115 -11.43 4.93 -0.15
N SER A 116 -10.18 4.82 -0.62
CA SER A 116 -9.75 5.21 -1.96
C SER A 116 -8.68 4.25 -2.50
N GLY A 117 -8.22 4.49 -3.72
CA GLY A 117 -7.24 3.65 -4.42
C GLY A 117 -7.89 2.59 -5.31
N SER A 118 -7.06 1.94 -6.12
CA SER A 118 -7.41 0.82 -6.99
C SER A 118 -6.14 0.17 -7.55
N PRO A 119 -6.22 -1.02 -8.17
CA PRO A 119 -5.11 -1.61 -8.93
C PRO A 119 -4.49 -0.64 -9.96
N ARG A 120 -5.33 0.23 -10.58
CA ARG A 120 -4.88 1.22 -11.55
C ARG A 120 -4.11 2.39 -10.92
N THR A 121 -4.48 2.86 -9.72
CA THR A 121 -3.73 3.95 -9.05
C THR A 121 -2.33 3.49 -8.67
N HIS A 122 -2.17 2.22 -8.29
CA HIS A 122 -0.88 1.67 -7.84
C HIS A 122 -0.06 1.05 -8.97
N ARG A 123 -0.56 1.07 -10.21
CA ARG A 123 0.04 0.39 -11.37
C ARG A 123 1.47 0.83 -11.66
N THR A 124 1.86 2.07 -11.35
CA THR A 124 3.23 2.55 -11.51
C THR A 124 4.20 1.78 -10.61
N LEU A 125 3.81 1.49 -9.37
CA LEU A 125 4.60 0.71 -8.41
C LEU A 125 4.50 -0.79 -8.67
N THR A 126 3.29 -1.35 -8.85
CA THR A 126 3.12 -2.80 -9.06
C THR A 126 3.77 -3.30 -10.35
N ALA A 127 3.85 -2.46 -11.39
CA ALA A 127 4.58 -2.76 -12.61
C ALA A 127 6.11 -2.74 -12.41
N GLU A 128 6.65 -1.84 -11.58
CA GLU A 128 8.07 -1.89 -11.24
C GLU A 128 8.39 -3.09 -10.36
N LEU A 129 7.55 -3.40 -9.37
CA LEU A 129 7.67 -4.61 -8.54
C LEU A 129 7.68 -5.89 -9.39
N ALA A 130 6.80 -5.99 -10.40
CA ALA A 130 6.83 -7.09 -11.37
C ALA A 130 8.18 -7.17 -12.11
N ASN A 131 8.73 -6.02 -12.53
CA ASN A 131 10.02 -5.94 -13.22
C ASN A 131 11.20 -6.33 -12.30
N VAL A 132 11.36 -5.70 -11.14
CA VAL A 132 12.55 -5.91 -10.29
C VAL A 132 12.58 -7.31 -9.66
N THR A 133 11.41 -7.90 -9.35
CA THR A 133 11.33 -9.29 -8.87
C THR A 133 11.35 -10.33 -9.99
N GLN A 134 11.19 -9.89 -11.25
CA GLN A 134 10.88 -10.73 -12.42
C GLN A 134 9.65 -11.63 -12.21
N GLY A 135 8.74 -11.28 -11.30
CA GLY A 135 7.58 -12.08 -10.92
C GLY A 135 6.28 -11.62 -11.56
N ARG A 136 5.17 -12.03 -10.93
CA ARG A 136 3.81 -11.53 -11.21
C ARG A 136 3.24 -10.84 -9.98
N VAL A 137 2.55 -9.72 -10.18
CA VAL A 137 1.77 -9.05 -9.13
C VAL A 137 0.29 -9.24 -9.42
N LEU A 138 -0.47 -9.74 -8.44
CA LEU A 138 -1.93 -9.70 -8.43
C LEU A 138 -2.38 -8.55 -7.56
N ALA A 139 -3.06 -7.57 -8.15
CA ALA A 139 -3.62 -6.41 -7.45
C ALA A 139 -5.16 -6.46 -7.53
N PRO A 140 -5.89 -6.81 -6.45
CA PRO A 140 -7.35 -6.78 -6.42
C PRO A 140 -7.89 -5.38 -6.14
N ALA A 141 -9.03 -5.05 -6.74
CA ALA A 141 -9.88 -3.93 -6.31
C ALA A 141 -10.76 -4.41 -5.15
N TYR A 142 -10.15 -4.51 -3.96
CA TYR A 142 -10.87 -4.88 -2.74
C TYR A 142 -11.90 -3.79 -2.38
N ARG A 143 -12.98 -4.18 -1.70
CA ARG A 143 -14.09 -3.28 -1.36
C ARG A 143 -13.64 -2.17 -0.40
N LEU A 144 -14.09 -0.94 -0.68
CA LEU A 144 -13.71 0.28 0.03
C LEU A 144 -14.86 0.81 0.90
N ALA A 145 -14.50 1.51 1.97
CA ALA A 145 -15.41 2.30 2.78
C ALA A 145 -15.75 3.66 2.11
N PRO A 146 -16.90 4.28 2.45
CA PRO A 146 -17.92 3.83 3.40
C PRO A 146 -18.91 2.80 2.83
N GLU A 147 -18.90 2.50 1.53
CA GLU A 147 -19.86 1.56 0.92
C GLU A 147 -19.70 0.12 1.44
N ALA A 148 -18.49 -0.24 1.86
CA ALA A 148 -18.17 -1.51 2.46
C ALA A 148 -17.14 -1.32 3.60
N THR A 149 -17.68 -1.21 4.82
CA THR A 149 -16.91 -1.00 6.05
C THR A 149 -16.18 -2.27 6.52
N TYR A 150 -15.35 -2.15 7.56
CA TYR A 150 -14.64 -3.29 8.15
C TYR A 150 -15.63 -4.43 8.51
N PRO A 151 -15.33 -5.70 8.15
CA PRO A 151 -14.05 -6.22 7.64
C PRO A 151 -14.02 -6.49 6.13
N ALA A 152 -14.79 -5.77 5.30
CA ALA A 152 -14.97 -6.10 3.89
C ALA A 152 -13.64 -6.22 3.09
N ALA A 153 -12.72 -5.28 3.26
CA ALA A 153 -11.40 -5.31 2.64
C ALA A 153 -10.58 -6.56 3.03
N LEU A 154 -10.71 -7.02 4.27
CA LEU A 154 -10.03 -8.21 4.79
C LEU A 154 -10.68 -9.51 4.30
N GLU A 155 -12.01 -9.57 4.21
CA GLU A 155 -12.71 -10.69 3.55
C GLU A 155 -12.26 -10.86 2.09
N ASP A 156 -12.00 -9.75 1.40
CA ASP A 156 -11.59 -9.72 0.01
C ASP A 156 -10.12 -10.13 -0.15
N ALA A 157 -9.22 -9.56 0.65
CA ALA A 157 -7.81 -9.96 0.69
C ALA A 157 -7.66 -11.46 1.01
N TRP A 158 -8.46 -11.97 1.95
CA TRP A 158 -8.59 -13.40 2.23
C TRP A 158 -9.05 -14.19 1.01
N GLY A 159 -10.14 -13.75 0.38
CA GLY A 159 -10.73 -14.42 -0.78
C GLY A 159 -9.77 -14.50 -1.96
N VAL A 160 -8.94 -13.47 -2.15
CA VAL A 160 -7.90 -13.41 -3.18
C VAL A 160 -6.72 -14.30 -2.86
N TYR A 161 -6.23 -14.30 -1.61
CA TYR A 161 -5.17 -15.22 -1.17
C TYR A 161 -5.60 -16.69 -1.33
N TRP A 162 -6.81 -17.05 -0.88
CA TRP A 162 -7.33 -18.40 -1.08
C TRP A 162 -7.48 -18.75 -2.57
N TRP A 163 -7.92 -17.81 -3.41
CA TRP A 163 -8.00 -18.03 -4.85
C TRP A 163 -6.64 -18.34 -5.49
N LEU A 164 -5.54 -17.70 -5.04
CA LEU A 164 -4.18 -18.04 -5.48
C LEU A 164 -3.82 -19.49 -5.14
N LEU A 165 -4.16 -19.96 -3.94
CA LEU A 165 -3.96 -21.36 -3.55
C LEU A 165 -4.82 -22.32 -4.38
N ASP A 166 -6.08 -21.96 -4.67
CA ASP A 166 -6.97 -22.72 -5.57
C ASP A 166 -6.47 -22.72 -7.03
N GLN A 167 -5.68 -21.73 -7.47
CA GLN A 167 -4.94 -21.75 -8.74
C GLN A 167 -3.68 -22.62 -8.69
N GLY A 168 -3.36 -23.22 -7.53
CA GLY A 168 -2.17 -24.04 -7.32
C GLY A 168 -0.87 -23.24 -7.21
N VAL A 169 -0.94 -21.95 -6.87
CA VAL A 169 0.25 -21.18 -6.48
C VAL A 169 0.67 -21.65 -5.07
N PRO A 170 1.89 -22.18 -4.87
CA PRO A 170 2.32 -22.61 -3.53
C PRO A 170 2.41 -21.42 -2.58
N PRO A 171 2.04 -21.55 -1.28
CA PRO A 171 2.21 -20.48 -0.30
C PRO A 171 3.65 -19.96 -0.22
N SER A 172 4.63 -20.86 -0.35
CA SER A 172 6.08 -20.56 -0.43
C SER A 172 6.52 -19.82 -1.70
N ARG A 173 5.60 -19.54 -2.63
CA ARG A 173 5.82 -18.69 -3.81
C ARG A 173 5.10 -17.33 -3.72
N ILE A 174 4.30 -17.12 -2.68
CA ILE A 174 3.55 -15.88 -2.47
C ILE A 174 4.29 -15.00 -1.47
N VAL A 175 4.43 -13.71 -1.79
CA VAL A 175 4.70 -12.63 -0.83
C VAL A 175 3.49 -11.71 -0.82
N VAL A 176 2.96 -11.39 0.36
CA VAL A 176 1.87 -10.39 0.48
C VAL A 176 2.50 -9.03 0.73
N MET A 177 2.05 -8.01 0.01
CA MET A 177 2.64 -6.68 0.10
C MET A 177 1.54 -5.63 0.06
N GLY A 178 1.77 -4.51 0.73
CA GLY A 178 0.89 -3.36 0.56
C GLY A 178 1.47 -2.10 1.15
N ASP A 179 0.96 -0.97 0.67
CA ASP A 179 1.35 0.36 1.12
C ASP A 179 0.27 1.02 1.96
N SER A 180 0.64 1.86 2.93
CA SER A 180 -0.32 2.62 3.74
C SER A 180 -1.37 1.70 4.41
N ALA A 181 -2.66 1.97 4.22
CA ALA A 181 -3.78 1.08 4.58
C ALA A 181 -3.63 -0.36 4.04
N GLY A 182 -3.09 -0.56 2.84
CA GLY A 182 -2.79 -1.87 2.28
C GLY A 182 -1.64 -2.60 2.99
N GLY A 183 -0.72 -1.85 3.59
CA GLY A 183 0.30 -2.37 4.51
C GLY A 183 -0.33 -2.88 5.82
N GLY A 184 -1.28 -2.13 6.38
CA GLY A 184 -2.09 -2.61 7.51
C GLY A 184 -2.91 -3.86 7.16
N LEU A 185 -3.58 -3.84 6.00
CA LEU A 185 -4.36 -4.95 5.48
C LEU A 185 -3.51 -6.20 5.22
N THR A 186 -2.24 -6.01 4.83
CA THR A 186 -1.26 -7.09 4.70
C THR A 186 -1.06 -7.79 6.04
N ILE A 187 -0.74 -7.06 7.12
CA ILE A 187 -0.58 -7.68 8.44
C ILE A 187 -1.89 -8.33 8.92
N ALA A 188 -3.04 -7.65 8.75
CA ALA A 188 -4.35 -8.20 9.09
C ALA A 188 -4.68 -9.52 8.36
N LEU A 189 -4.29 -9.66 7.09
CA LEU A 189 -4.44 -10.89 6.34
C LEU A 189 -3.58 -12.02 6.92
N LEU A 190 -2.32 -11.76 7.25
CA LEU A 190 -1.44 -12.79 7.83
C LEU A 190 -1.95 -13.27 9.19
N LEU A 191 -2.37 -12.33 10.05
CA LEU A 191 -3.00 -12.63 11.34
C LEU A 191 -4.21 -13.53 11.17
N ALA A 192 -5.12 -13.16 10.25
CA ALA A 192 -6.32 -13.94 9.98
C ALA A 192 -5.99 -15.36 9.48
N LEU A 193 -5.03 -15.50 8.55
CA LEU A 193 -4.60 -16.80 8.01
C LEU A 193 -4.00 -17.69 9.11
N ARG A 194 -3.11 -17.14 9.94
CA ARG A 194 -2.52 -17.83 11.09
C ARG A 194 -3.58 -18.30 12.07
N ASP A 195 -4.51 -17.42 12.47
CA ASP A 195 -5.52 -17.71 13.48
C ASP A 195 -6.54 -18.78 13.03
N ALA A 196 -6.65 -19.02 11.72
CA ALA A 196 -7.40 -20.13 11.14
C ALA A 196 -6.59 -21.40 10.89
N GLY A 197 -5.28 -21.41 11.21
CA GLY A 197 -4.38 -22.53 10.92
C GLY A 197 -4.15 -22.77 9.42
N LEU A 198 -4.25 -21.72 8.58
CA LEU A 198 -4.01 -21.83 7.14
C LEU A 198 -2.53 -21.61 6.78
N PRO A 199 -2.08 -22.13 5.62
CA PRO A 199 -0.72 -21.89 5.14
C PRO A 199 -0.44 -20.40 4.93
N LEU A 200 0.63 -19.92 5.56
CA LEU A 200 1.13 -18.54 5.43
C LEU A 200 1.96 -18.37 4.15
N PRO A 201 2.04 -17.15 3.59
CA PRO A 201 2.95 -16.83 2.49
C PRO A 201 4.42 -16.97 2.91
N ALA A 202 5.33 -16.97 1.93
CA ALA A 202 6.78 -17.00 2.18
C ALA A 202 7.29 -15.82 3.04
N GLY A 203 6.56 -14.70 3.01
CA GLY A 203 6.78 -13.52 3.84
C GLY A 203 5.86 -12.39 3.41
N ALA A 204 6.06 -11.21 3.99
CA ALA A 204 5.29 -10.03 3.65
C ALA A 204 6.08 -8.72 3.73
N ALA A 205 5.57 -7.67 3.08
CA ALA A 205 6.16 -6.34 3.10
C ALA A 205 5.12 -5.22 3.32
N GLY A 206 5.33 -4.41 4.35
CA GLY A 206 4.56 -3.19 4.61
C GLY A 206 5.34 -1.95 4.18
N LEU A 207 4.78 -1.16 3.26
CA LEU A 207 5.39 0.08 2.75
C LEU A 207 4.67 1.27 3.39
N SER A 208 5.31 1.97 4.31
CA SER A 208 4.68 2.99 5.15
C SER A 208 3.37 2.50 5.80
N PRO A 209 3.35 1.34 6.48
CA PRO A 209 2.12 0.65 6.85
C PRO A 209 1.31 1.41 7.91
N TRP A 210 0.01 1.59 7.66
CA TRP A 210 -0.92 2.14 8.65
C TRP A 210 -1.52 1.00 9.47
N VAL A 211 -1.08 0.83 10.73
CA VAL A 211 -1.48 -0.27 11.62
C VAL A 211 -2.23 0.17 12.88
N ASP A 212 -2.31 1.47 13.13
CA ASP A 212 -3.00 2.07 14.26
C ASP A 212 -4.08 3.06 13.78
N LEU A 213 -5.33 2.58 13.73
CA LEU A 213 -6.49 3.42 13.42
C LEU A 213 -7.00 4.22 14.64
N ALA A 214 -6.41 4.03 15.83
CA ALA A 214 -6.60 4.95 16.96
C ALA A 214 -5.71 6.19 16.85
N MET A 215 -4.75 6.20 15.93
CA MET A 215 -3.90 7.36 15.61
C MET A 215 -3.11 7.85 16.84
N THR A 216 -2.39 6.94 17.50
CA THR A 216 -1.68 7.21 18.76
C THR A 216 -0.18 7.48 18.62
N GLY A 217 0.37 7.43 17.39
CA GLY A 217 1.77 7.77 17.11
C GLY A 217 2.04 9.27 17.28
N ALA A 218 3.13 9.63 17.96
CA ALA A 218 3.58 11.01 18.12
C ALA A 218 4.08 11.62 16.80
N THR A 219 4.59 10.80 15.88
CA THR A 219 5.01 11.24 14.54
C THR A 219 3.87 11.82 13.71
N LEU A 220 2.60 11.48 14.01
CA LEU A 220 1.45 12.11 13.36
C LEU A 220 1.50 13.64 13.50
N GLN A 221 1.84 14.14 14.69
CA GLN A 221 1.96 15.59 14.92
C GLN A 221 3.35 16.10 14.56
N ALA A 222 4.42 15.38 14.92
CA ALA A 222 5.79 15.85 14.73
C ALA A 222 6.21 15.94 13.25
N ASN A 223 5.73 15.03 12.40
CA ASN A 223 6.04 15.00 10.97
C ASN A 223 4.94 15.60 10.06
N ALA A 224 3.79 16.05 10.61
CA ALA A 224 2.75 16.75 9.84
C ALA A 224 3.26 17.94 8.99
N PRO A 225 4.27 18.74 9.39
CA PRO A 225 4.82 19.81 8.55
C PRO A 225 5.66 19.32 7.35
N THR A 226 5.98 18.02 7.28
CA THR A 226 6.94 17.45 6.31
C THR A 226 6.42 16.22 5.59
N ASP A 227 5.11 15.96 5.64
CA ASP A 227 4.44 14.90 4.90
C ASP A 227 3.25 15.48 4.12
N TYR A 228 2.85 14.81 3.05
CA TYR A 228 1.71 15.24 2.23
C TYR A 228 0.38 14.65 2.68
N ILE A 229 0.40 13.53 3.43
CA ILE A 229 -0.83 12.98 4.02
C ILE A 229 -1.33 13.91 5.13
N ASN A 230 -2.64 13.86 5.37
CA ASN A 230 -3.33 14.80 6.24
C ASN A 230 -4.00 14.04 7.40
N GLU A 231 -3.77 14.49 8.63
CA GLU A 231 -4.37 13.90 9.84
C GLU A 231 -5.90 13.85 9.77
N ASN A 232 -6.56 14.89 9.24
CA ASN A 232 -8.01 14.93 9.06
C ASN A 232 -8.48 13.87 8.05
N VAL A 233 -7.72 13.63 6.98
CA VAL A 233 -8.02 12.60 5.98
C VAL A 233 -7.82 11.20 6.57
N LEU A 234 -6.75 10.97 7.35
CA LEU A 234 -6.56 9.71 8.10
C LEU A 234 -7.71 9.49 9.08
N ARG A 235 -8.08 10.51 9.86
CA ARG A 235 -9.16 10.46 10.87
C ARG A 235 -10.53 10.26 10.24
N ALA A 236 -10.82 10.87 9.09
CA ALA A 236 -12.04 10.61 8.31
C ALA A 236 -12.05 9.17 7.77
N SER A 237 -10.94 8.73 7.19
CA SER A 237 -10.77 7.38 6.63
C SER A 237 -10.94 6.28 7.68
N ALA A 238 -10.34 6.44 8.87
CA ALA A 238 -10.47 5.53 9.99
C ALA A 238 -11.94 5.44 10.46
N ARG A 239 -12.62 6.59 10.61
CA ARG A 239 -14.05 6.64 10.98
C ARG A 239 -14.94 5.94 9.96
N MET A 240 -14.74 6.20 8.66
CA MET A 240 -15.48 5.55 7.57
C MET A 240 -15.24 4.03 7.53
N TYR A 241 -14.00 3.57 7.76
CA TYR A 241 -13.66 2.16 7.70
C TYR A 241 -14.13 1.38 8.94
N LEU A 242 -13.95 1.94 10.14
CA LEU A 242 -14.28 1.26 11.40
C LEU A 242 -15.77 1.18 11.70
N ASP A 243 -16.60 2.09 11.15
CA ASP A 243 -18.06 2.05 11.30
C ASP A 243 -18.50 2.00 12.79
N GLY A 244 -17.91 2.90 13.58
CA GLY A 244 -18.15 3.00 15.03
C GLY A 244 -17.36 2.02 15.92
N ARG A 245 -16.53 1.13 15.36
CA ARG A 245 -15.71 0.20 16.15
C ARG A 245 -14.53 0.87 16.84
N CYS A 246 -14.24 0.43 18.06
CA CYS A 246 -13.02 0.79 18.79
C CYS A 246 -11.80 0.16 18.11
N PRO A 247 -10.78 0.95 17.67
CA PRO A 247 -9.58 0.41 17.02
C PRO A 247 -8.80 -0.56 17.91
N GLN A 248 -8.63 -0.22 19.19
CA GLN A 248 -7.89 -1.00 20.19
C GLN A 248 -8.53 -2.38 20.43
N GLU A 249 -9.85 -2.49 20.28
CA GLU A 249 -10.60 -3.75 20.43
C GLU A 249 -10.78 -4.49 19.09
N THR A 250 -10.27 -3.92 17.99
CA THR A 250 -10.41 -4.46 16.63
C THR A 250 -9.03 -4.74 16.01
N PRO A 251 -8.27 -5.74 16.51
CA PRO A 251 -6.89 -6.00 16.10
C PRO A 251 -6.71 -6.36 14.62
N LEU A 252 -7.76 -6.81 13.92
CA LEU A 252 -7.70 -7.05 12.47
C LEU A 252 -8.04 -5.79 11.63
N ALA A 253 -8.40 -4.68 12.26
CA ALA A 253 -8.44 -3.34 11.67
C ALA A 253 -7.23 -2.50 12.10
N SER A 254 -6.70 -2.72 13.30
CA SER A 254 -5.49 -2.10 13.82
C SER A 254 -4.48 -3.15 14.32
N PRO A 255 -3.68 -3.75 13.41
CA PRO A 255 -2.74 -4.84 13.73
C PRO A 255 -1.72 -4.54 14.81
N LEU A 256 -1.47 -3.28 15.16
CA LEU A 256 -0.61 -2.91 16.29
C LEU A 256 -1.09 -3.51 17.62
N TYR A 257 -2.40 -3.75 17.78
CA TYR A 257 -3.00 -4.31 18.99
C TYR A 257 -3.16 -5.85 18.94
N ALA A 258 -2.60 -6.51 17.92
CA ALA A 258 -2.67 -7.96 17.75
C ALA A 258 -1.47 -8.68 18.37
N ASP A 259 -1.65 -9.95 18.74
CA ASP A 259 -0.53 -10.88 18.91
C ASP A 259 0.10 -11.14 17.54
N LEU A 260 1.39 -10.87 17.38
CA LEU A 260 2.14 -11.04 16.11
C LEU A 260 2.95 -12.35 16.05
N ARG A 261 2.88 -13.22 17.07
CA ARG A 261 3.67 -14.47 17.10
C ARG A 261 3.30 -15.39 15.93
N GLY A 262 4.30 -16.06 15.36
CA GLY A 262 4.09 -17.03 14.28
C GLY A 262 3.69 -16.43 12.93
N LEU A 263 3.82 -15.12 12.73
CA LEU A 263 3.78 -14.51 11.40
C LEU A 263 5.05 -14.87 10.59
N PRO A 264 4.99 -14.89 9.24
CA PRO A 264 6.16 -15.16 8.40
C PRO A 264 7.08 -13.93 8.34
N PRO A 265 8.29 -14.03 7.73
CA PRO A 265 9.23 -12.92 7.67
C PRO A 265 8.63 -11.61 7.12
N LEU A 266 8.97 -10.50 7.75
CA LEU A 266 8.44 -9.16 7.45
C LEU A 266 9.55 -8.22 6.97
N LEU A 267 9.26 -7.46 5.91
CA LEU A 267 9.95 -6.22 5.58
C LEU A 267 9.03 -5.04 5.91
N ILE A 268 9.53 -4.07 6.66
CA ILE A 268 8.83 -2.84 6.98
C ILE A 268 9.72 -1.69 6.48
N GLN A 269 9.23 -0.93 5.51
CA GLN A 269 9.91 0.26 5.00
C GLN A 269 9.12 1.49 5.40
N ALA A 270 9.76 2.49 6.02
CA ALA A 270 9.13 3.76 6.40
C ALA A 270 10.06 4.95 6.13
N GLY A 271 9.51 6.14 5.95
CA GLY A 271 10.25 7.38 5.72
C GLY A 271 10.40 8.20 7.00
N SER A 272 11.58 8.73 7.32
CA SER A 272 11.78 9.48 8.58
C SER A 272 11.07 10.83 8.63
N ALA A 273 10.56 11.32 7.48
CA ALA A 273 9.74 12.53 7.39
C ALA A 273 8.23 12.26 7.35
N GLU A 274 7.79 11.01 7.43
CA GLU A 274 6.36 10.64 7.30
C GLU A 274 5.60 10.63 8.64
N MET A 275 4.31 10.97 8.60
CA MET A 275 3.42 10.99 9.78
C MET A 275 3.23 9.60 10.40
N LEU A 276 3.25 8.54 9.59
CA LEU A 276 3.06 7.15 9.99
C LEU A 276 4.37 6.41 10.39
N LEU A 277 5.46 7.15 10.63
CA LEU A 277 6.73 6.56 11.07
C LEU A 277 6.57 5.71 12.35
N ASP A 278 5.88 6.23 13.37
CA ASP A 278 5.64 5.49 14.62
C ASP A 278 4.80 4.22 14.42
N ASP A 279 3.94 4.14 13.40
CA ASP A 279 3.21 2.91 13.10
C ASP A 279 4.15 1.82 12.63
N ALA A 280 5.10 2.17 11.76
CA ALA A 280 6.14 1.26 11.28
C ALA A 280 7.13 0.85 12.39
N LEU A 281 7.58 1.82 13.21
CA LEU A 281 8.49 1.56 14.33
C LEU A 281 7.85 0.61 15.36
N ARG A 282 6.63 0.92 15.81
CA ARG A 282 5.93 0.12 16.83
C ARG A 282 5.50 -1.26 16.29
N LEU A 283 5.13 -1.36 15.01
CA LEU A 283 4.92 -2.66 14.36
C LEU A 283 6.19 -3.52 14.37
N ALA A 284 7.33 -2.93 14.01
CA ALA A 284 8.60 -3.65 13.96
C ALA A 284 9.04 -4.13 15.36
N GLU A 285 8.97 -3.25 16.36
CA GLU A 285 9.26 -3.59 17.76
C GLU A 285 8.37 -4.73 18.27
N ALA A 286 7.05 -4.62 18.06
CA ALA A 286 6.10 -5.65 18.47
C ALA A 286 6.34 -6.99 17.74
N ALA A 287 6.68 -6.97 16.45
CA ALA A 287 6.95 -8.17 15.67
C ALA A 287 8.26 -8.85 16.10
N GLN A 288 9.31 -8.07 16.34
CA GLN A 288 10.60 -8.57 16.87
C GLN A 288 10.44 -9.15 18.28
N ALA A 289 9.71 -8.46 19.17
CA ALA A 289 9.38 -8.97 20.50
C ALA A 289 8.54 -10.27 20.46
N ALA A 290 7.71 -10.43 19.42
CA ALA A 290 6.96 -11.65 19.14
C ALA A 290 7.79 -12.76 18.44
N GLY A 291 9.09 -12.54 18.20
CA GLY A 291 10.00 -13.53 17.59
C GLY A 291 9.84 -13.68 16.07
N VAL A 292 9.26 -12.69 15.38
CA VAL A 292 9.12 -12.68 13.91
C VAL A 292 10.41 -12.14 13.27
N ASP A 293 10.94 -12.84 12.27
CA ASP A 293 12.05 -12.33 11.42
C ASP A 293 11.62 -11.03 10.72
N THR A 294 12.05 -9.89 11.27
CA THR A 294 11.52 -8.57 10.91
C THR A 294 12.65 -7.64 10.55
N THR A 295 12.75 -7.29 9.28
CA THR A 295 13.65 -6.25 8.75
C THR A 295 12.90 -4.92 8.74
N LEU A 296 13.32 -3.97 9.57
CA LEU A 296 12.87 -2.56 9.52
C LEU A 296 13.91 -1.72 8.77
N GLU A 297 13.46 -0.93 7.80
CA GLU A 297 14.27 0.08 7.11
C GLU A 297 13.59 1.44 7.22
N VAL A 298 14.20 2.34 8.00
CA VAL A 298 13.79 3.76 8.05
C VAL A 298 14.67 4.53 7.07
N TRP A 299 14.04 5.21 6.11
CA TRP A 299 14.71 5.92 5.02
C TRP A 299 14.72 7.43 5.29
N ASP A 300 15.91 8.01 5.36
CA ASP A 300 16.10 9.41 5.76
C ASP A 300 15.42 10.40 4.83
N ASP A 301 14.71 11.36 5.44
CA ASP A 301 13.96 12.44 4.79
C ASP A 301 12.92 11.97 3.75
N MET A 302 12.57 10.67 3.70
CA MET A 302 11.50 10.18 2.83
C MET A 302 10.11 10.45 3.42
N ILE A 303 9.16 10.77 2.54
CA ILE A 303 7.73 11.00 2.84
C ILE A 303 6.90 9.71 2.66
N HIS A 304 5.61 9.76 2.97
CA HIS A 304 4.71 8.60 2.85
C HIS A 304 4.79 7.92 1.46
N VAL A 305 4.97 6.59 1.43
CA VAL A 305 5.02 5.76 0.20
C VAL A 305 5.88 6.37 -0.92
N TRP A 306 7.07 6.88 -0.57
CA TRP A 306 8.00 7.51 -1.52
C TRP A 306 8.41 6.60 -2.69
N HIS A 307 8.18 5.28 -2.60
CA HIS A 307 8.36 4.26 -3.63
C HIS A 307 7.78 4.64 -5.00
N PHE A 308 6.68 5.41 -5.03
CA PHE A 308 6.12 5.92 -6.28
C PHE A 308 7.08 6.81 -7.09
N PHE A 309 8.08 7.40 -6.44
CA PHE A 309 9.10 8.28 -7.04
C PHE A 309 10.36 7.54 -7.49
N TYR A 310 10.35 6.20 -7.60
CA TYR A 310 11.53 5.37 -7.96
C TYR A 310 12.27 5.76 -9.25
N ARG A 311 11.66 6.57 -10.12
CA ARG A 311 12.27 7.09 -11.36
C ARG A 311 13.05 8.39 -11.20
N ILE A 312 12.82 9.12 -10.12
CA ILE A 312 13.34 10.49 -9.92
C ILE A 312 14.02 10.68 -8.55
N ALA A 313 13.65 9.88 -7.54
CA ALA A 313 14.27 9.87 -6.23
C ALA A 313 15.17 8.63 -6.07
N PRO A 314 16.51 8.77 -5.90
CA PRO A 314 17.41 7.64 -5.71
C PRO A 314 17.04 6.75 -4.50
N GLY A 315 16.62 7.33 -3.37
CA GLY A 315 16.15 6.57 -2.20
C GLY A 315 14.89 5.74 -2.48
N ALA A 316 13.98 6.23 -3.34
CA ALA A 316 12.83 5.45 -3.78
C ALA A 316 13.24 4.27 -4.69
N ARG A 317 14.26 4.48 -5.53
CA ARG A 317 14.82 3.40 -6.36
C ARG A 317 15.44 2.31 -5.49
N GLN A 318 16.30 2.71 -4.55
CA GLN A 318 16.99 1.80 -3.65
C GLN A 318 16.01 1.02 -2.77
N ALA A 319 14.97 1.66 -2.22
CA ALA A 319 13.91 0.98 -1.47
C ALA A 319 13.20 -0.10 -2.31
N VAL A 320 12.91 0.16 -3.59
CA VAL A 320 12.31 -0.83 -4.51
C VAL A 320 13.30 -1.97 -4.86
N ASP A 321 14.59 -1.68 -5.01
CA ASP A 321 15.62 -2.70 -5.23
C ASP A 321 15.84 -3.56 -3.96
N HIS A 322 15.70 -2.99 -2.75
CA HIS A 322 15.72 -3.72 -1.47
C HIS A 322 14.51 -4.68 -1.34
N ILE A 323 13.31 -4.23 -1.73
CA ILE A 323 12.12 -5.09 -1.84
C ILE A 323 12.42 -6.28 -2.76
N ALA A 324 13.09 -6.06 -3.89
CA ALA A 324 13.46 -7.13 -4.81
C ALA A 324 14.42 -8.13 -4.18
N GLY A 325 15.41 -7.66 -3.41
CA GLY A 325 16.31 -8.49 -2.61
C GLY A 325 15.59 -9.34 -1.56
N PHE A 326 14.64 -8.74 -0.82
CA PHE A 326 13.80 -9.44 0.16
C PHE A 326 12.97 -10.55 -0.49
N VAL A 327 12.23 -10.25 -1.57
CA VAL A 327 11.46 -11.26 -2.32
C VAL A 327 12.38 -12.35 -2.90
N ALA A 328 13.58 -11.98 -3.36
CA ALA A 328 14.53 -12.95 -3.89
C ALA A 328 15.12 -13.90 -2.83
N ARG A 329 15.33 -13.41 -1.61
CA ARG A 329 15.78 -14.19 -0.45
C ARG A 329 14.75 -15.23 -0.03
N LEU A 330 13.49 -14.81 0.09
CA LEU A 330 12.39 -15.68 0.52
C LEU A 330 11.92 -16.65 -0.58
N VAL A 331 11.99 -16.22 -1.84
CA VAL A 331 11.51 -16.99 -2.99
C VAL A 331 12.62 -17.11 -4.05
N PRO A 332 13.62 -18.00 -3.86
CA PRO A 332 14.65 -18.27 -4.87
C PRO A 332 14.05 -18.77 -6.19
N VAL A 333 14.58 -18.33 -7.33
CA VAL A 333 14.11 -18.81 -8.64
C VAL A 333 14.42 -20.30 -8.78
N ALA A 334 13.40 -21.11 -9.08
CA ALA A 334 13.61 -22.53 -9.34
C ALA A 334 14.13 -22.75 -10.77
N PRO A 335 15.03 -23.72 -11.00
CA PRO A 335 15.32 -24.18 -12.35
C PRO A 335 14.09 -24.88 -12.96
N ALA A 336 13.73 -24.45 -14.17
CA ALA A 336 12.65 -24.99 -15.02
C ALA A 336 11.19 -24.64 -14.66
N GLN A 337 10.37 -24.63 -15.72
CA GLN A 337 9.03 -24.03 -15.81
C GLN A 337 7.97 -24.71 -14.92
N LEU A 338 7.49 -24.00 -13.90
CA LEU A 338 6.17 -24.27 -13.33
C LEU A 338 5.09 -23.89 -14.35
N GLN A 339 4.47 -24.89 -14.98
CA GLN A 339 3.26 -24.69 -15.76
C GLN A 339 2.09 -24.38 -14.83
N TRP A 340 1.39 -23.29 -15.09
CA TRP A 340 0.34 -22.79 -14.23
C TRP A 340 -0.93 -23.64 -14.36
N PRO A 341 -1.50 -24.17 -13.26
CA PRO A 341 -2.75 -24.92 -13.31
C PRO A 341 -3.91 -24.09 -13.89
N LYS A 342 -4.87 -24.77 -14.54
CA LYS A 342 -6.12 -24.14 -14.97
C LYS A 342 -7.06 -23.94 -13.77
N PRO A 343 -7.90 -22.87 -13.76
CA PRO A 343 -8.72 -22.54 -12.60
C PRO A 343 -9.65 -23.67 -12.16
N ARG A 344 -9.70 -23.91 -10.84
CA ARG A 344 -10.78 -24.62 -10.15
C ARG A 344 -11.49 -23.68 -9.17
N ALA A 345 -12.73 -24.00 -8.80
CA ALA A 345 -13.63 -23.02 -8.17
C ALA A 345 -14.18 -23.42 -6.78
N ARG A 346 -14.05 -22.47 -5.85
CA ARG A 346 -14.89 -22.18 -4.65
C ARG A 346 -14.88 -23.15 -3.46
N LYS A 347 -14.33 -22.66 -2.32
CA LYS A 347 -14.95 -22.50 -0.96
C LYS A 347 -13.91 -21.91 0.02
N ARG A 348 -14.19 -21.01 0.97
CA ARG A 348 -15.32 -20.08 1.26
C ARG A 348 -14.85 -19.13 2.41
N VAL A 349 -15.21 -17.82 2.44
CA VAL A 349 -14.81 -16.91 3.54
C VAL A 349 -15.32 -17.43 4.91
N PRO A 350 -14.47 -17.55 5.95
CA PRO A 350 -14.88 -18.09 7.25
C PRO A 350 -15.97 -17.26 7.95
N LYS A 351 -16.90 -17.96 8.63
CA LYS A 351 -17.96 -17.30 9.40
C LYS A 351 -17.45 -16.45 10.58
N TRP A 352 -16.23 -16.69 11.06
CA TRP A 352 -15.69 -15.95 12.21
C TRP A 352 -15.25 -14.53 11.84
N LEU A 353 -14.70 -14.31 10.63
CA LEU A 353 -14.48 -12.96 10.08
C LEU A 353 -15.78 -12.15 9.98
N ARG A 354 -16.94 -12.82 9.87
CA ARG A 354 -18.26 -12.19 9.71
C ARG A 354 -18.96 -11.84 11.03
N ARG A 355 -18.32 -12.06 12.18
CA ARG A 355 -18.94 -11.78 13.48
C ARG A 355 -19.00 -10.27 13.75
N ARG A 356 -20.07 -9.65 13.27
CA ARG A 356 -20.63 -8.44 13.89
C ARG A 356 -20.97 -8.77 15.35
N LYS A 357 -20.14 -8.30 16.27
CA LYS A 357 -20.64 -7.69 17.51
C LYS A 357 -20.77 -6.20 17.26
#